data_AF-A0A1B4G2B0-F1
#
_entry.id   AF-A0A1B4G2B0-F1
#
_cell.length_a   1.000
_cell.length_b   1.000
_cell.length_c   1.000
_cell.angle_alpha   90.00
_cell.angle_beta   90.00
_cell.angle_gamma   90.00
#
_symmetry.space_group_name_H-M   'P 1'
#
loop_
_entity.id
_entity.type
_entity.pdbx_description
1 polymer ?
#
loop_
_entity_poly.entity_id
_entity_poly.type
_entity_poly.pdbx_seq_one_letter_code
_entity_poly.pdbx_strand_id
1 'polypeptide(L)'
;MNITDLQSKVMLSSVTISTWVARRYDGKVTEEVEKSHRARGIGRFNKRLLPEHAPSYAEVLSIGNRIRSHYYSRTLKYDQLGVRLLPTMVYMELAERLRAMKDEFDLAVSIFLTNYLDLKEQARGEMNTLYNEADYPSLAELKGKFGVKLSVLPFPDASQFGVDLPNDVLTTLRTEIDEHAMASIQTANNDLVGRLYEAVSTMASRLYASGNVRLDVANHVRELCDLLPKLNFSNDAKLAHILTEATQHLAAHNGADLKESSVLRSQVASKATEIEGLMAVFMGGAPGAPLTDQIPDQSATRLSFLAAA
;
A
#
# COMPACT_ATOMS: atom_id res chain seq x y z
N MET A 1 -16.05 14.79 21.06
CA MET A 1 -15.78 15.16 19.65
C MET A 1 -16.98 14.67 18.84
N ASN A 2 -17.62 15.53 18.04
CA ASN A 2 -18.79 15.11 17.24
C ASN A 2 -18.34 14.36 15.99
N ILE A 3 -18.90 13.18 15.77
CA ILE A 3 -18.65 12.30 14.60
C ILE A 3 -18.79 13.08 13.28
N THR A 4 -19.79 13.96 13.22
CA THR A 4 -20.13 14.77 12.05
C THR A 4 -19.01 15.72 11.61
N ASP A 5 -18.24 16.26 12.55
CA ASP A 5 -17.09 17.13 12.23
C ASP A 5 -15.95 16.32 11.60
N LEU A 6 -15.79 15.08 12.04
CA LEU A 6 -14.76 14.18 11.54
C LEU A 6 -15.07 13.65 10.13
N GLN A 7 -16.34 13.31 9.87
CA GLN A 7 -16.83 12.86 8.57
C GLN A 7 -16.54 13.88 7.46
N SER A 8 -16.59 15.18 7.78
CA SER A 8 -16.28 16.25 6.81
C SER A 8 -14.79 16.36 6.44
N LYS A 9 -13.90 15.75 7.24
CA LYS A 9 -12.44 15.85 7.10
C LYS A 9 -11.81 14.64 6.41
N VAL A 10 -12.59 13.59 6.13
CA VAL A 10 -12.10 12.33 5.58
C VAL A 10 -12.97 11.83 4.44
N MET A 11 -12.36 11.08 3.53
CA MET A 11 -13.02 10.37 2.44
C MET A 11 -12.55 8.93 2.42
N LEU A 12 -13.28 8.06 1.72
CA LEU A 12 -12.78 6.74 1.36
C LEU A 12 -12.16 6.81 -0.02
N SER A 13 -11.10 6.06 -0.25
CA SER A 13 -10.46 6.01 -1.57
C SER A 13 -9.86 4.65 -1.87
N SER A 14 -9.64 4.38 -3.15
CA SER A 14 -8.86 3.22 -3.61
C SER A 14 -8.07 3.60 -4.86
N VAL A 15 -6.87 3.00 -4.99
CA VAL A 15 -6.11 3.05 -6.23
C VAL A 15 -6.16 1.68 -6.91
N THR A 16 -6.69 1.63 -8.12
CA THR A 16 -6.64 0.44 -8.97
C THR A 16 -5.48 0.59 -9.93
N ILE A 17 -4.57 -0.39 -9.93
CA ILE A 17 -3.43 -0.47 -10.83
C ILE A 17 -3.55 -1.80 -11.56
N SER A 18 -3.99 -1.75 -12.81
CA SER A 18 -4.14 -2.91 -13.68
C SER A 18 -2.86 -3.11 -14.47
N THR A 19 -2.33 -4.33 -14.45
CA THR A 19 -1.20 -4.77 -15.27
C THR A 19 -1.49 -6.15 -15.82
N TRP A 20 -1.04 -6.41 -17.05
CA TRP A 20 -1.06 -7.78 -17.58
C TRP A 20 -0.07 -8.64 -16.80
N VAL A 21 -0.48 -9.83 -16.38
CA VAL A 21 0.43 -10.82 -15.78
C VAL A 21 1.04 -11.65 -16.91
N ALA A 22 2.30 -11.41 -17.23
CA ALA A 22 3.07 -12.14 -18.25
C ALA A 22 3.45 -13.58 -17.82
N ARG A 23 2.49 -14.34 -17.28
CA ARG A 23 2.64 -15.75 -16.93
C ARG A 23 1.40 -16.54 -17.32
N ARG A 24 1.59 -17.79 -17.72
CA ARG A 24 0.51 -18.71 -18.07
C ARG A 24 0.73 -20.07 -17.44
N TYR A 25 -0.34 -20.64 -16.88
CA TYR A 25 -0.35 -22.03 -16.46
C TYR A 25 -0.31 -22.95 -17.68
N ASP A 26 0.61 -23.92 -17.69
CA ASP A 26 0.71 -24.93 -18.73
C ASP A 26 0.25 -26.30 -18.21
N GLY A 27 -0.98 -26.67 -18.54
CA GLY A 27 -1.57 -27.93 -18.09
C GLY A 27 -0.90 -29.17 -18.67
N LYS A 28 -0.37 -29.09 -19.90
CA LYS A 28 0.27 -30.24 -20.56
C LYS A 28 1.59 -30.57 -19.88
N VAL A 29 2.43 -29.56 -19.65
CA VAL A 29 3.71 -29.73 -18.94
C VAL A 29 3.47 -30.15 -17.50
N THR A 30 2.45 -29.58 -16.84
CA THR A 30 2.08 -29.99 -15.49
C THR A 30 1.71 -31.48 -15.44
N GLU A 31 0.86 -31.95 -16.34
CA GLU A 31 0.47 -33.36 -16.41
C GLU A 31 1.66 -34.29 -16.72
N GLU A 32 2.59 -33.86 -17.58
CA GLU A 32 3.83 -34.60 -17.87
C GLU A 32 4.69 -34.78 -16.61
N VAL A 33 4.90 -33.69 -15.85
CA VAL A 33 5.66 -33.70 -14.59
C VAL A 33 4.96 -34.56 -13.54
N GLU A 34 3.63 -34.41 -13.38
CA GLU A 34 2.84 -35.22 -12.45
C GLU A 34 2.92 -36.72 -12.76
N LYS A 35 2.86 -37.10 -14.05
CA LYS A 35 3.02 -38.49 -14.49
C LYS A 35 4.42 -39.01 -14.22
N SER A 36 5.44 -38.21 -14.52
CA SER A 36 6.85 -38.55 -14.29
C SER A 36 7.13 -38.86 -12.81
N HIS A 37 6.56 -38.06 -11.90
CA HIS A 37 6.80 -38.17 -10.46
C HIS A 37 5.72 -38.93 -9.69
N ARG A 38 4.65 -39.40 -10.35
CA ARG A 38 3.48 -40.04 -9.72
C ARG A 38 2.86 -39.20 -8.60
N ALA A 39 2.87 -37.89 -8.77
CA ALA A 39 2.49 -36.94 -7.73
C ALA A 39 1.46 -35.95 -8.29
N ARG A 40 0.19 -36.34 -8.22
CA ARG A 40 -0.95 -35.59 -8.77
C ARG A 40 -1.42 -34.50 -7.82
N GLY A 41 -1.68 -33.31 -8.33
CA GLY A 41 -2.31 -32.21 -7.60
C GLY A 41 -1.40 -31.48 -6.61
N ILE A 42 -0.09 -31.80 -6.59
CA ILE A 42 0.85 -31.17 -5.66
C ILE A 42 1.59 -29.96 -6.26
N GLY A 43 1.50 -29.75 -7.58
CA GLY A 43 2.28 -28.72 -8.26
C GLY A 43 1.66 -28.26 -9.57
N ARG A 44 2.16 -27.12 -10.08
CA ARG A 44 1.77 -26.56 -11.38
C ARG A 44 2.95 -25.90 -12.08
N PHE A 45 3.04 -26.07 -13.39
CA PHE A 45 4.01 -25.36 -14.22
C PHE A 45 3.41 -24.04 -14.73
N ASN A 46 4.07 -22.92 -14.41
CA ASN A 46 3.70 -21.60 -14.92
C ASN A 46 4.84 -21.06 -15.77
N LYS A 47 4.63 -20.95 -17.08
CA LYS A 47 5.60 -20.33 -17.98
C LYS A 47 5.52 -18.81 -17.88
N ARG A 48 6.69 -18.15 -17.90
CA ARG A 48 6.76 -16.71 -18.22
C ARG A 48 6.32 -16.54 -19.66
N LEU A 49 5.75 -15.39 -20.02
CA LEU A 49 5.35 -15.04 -21.40
C LEU A 49 6.23 -13.96 -22.01
N LEU A 50 7.32 -13.60 -21.33
CA LEU A 50 8.31 -12.63 -21.75
C LEU A 50 9.69 -13.23 -21.48
N PRO A 51 10.75 -12.76 -22.16
CA PRO A 51 12.10 -13.23 -21.91
C PRO A 51 12.51 -12.90 -20.47
N GLU A 52 13.58 -13.53 -19.99
CA GLU A 52 14.11 -13.25 -18.65
C GLU A 52 14.37 -11.76 -18.43
N HIS A 53 14.91 -11.10 -19.44
CA HIS A 53 15.19 -9.69 -19.44
C HIS A 53 14.20 -8.91 -20.31
N ALA A 54 13.16 -8.35 -19.68
CA ALA A 54 12.15 -7.51 -20.33
C ALA A 54 12.10 -6.11 -19.67
N PRO A 55 13.08 -5.23 -19.95
CA PRO A 55 13.24 -3.97 -19.21
C PRO A 55 12.05 -3.02 -19.34
N SER A 56 11.43 -2.93 -20.53
CA SER A 56 10.25 -2.08 -20.73
C SER A 56 9.03 -2.55 -19.94
N TYR A 57 8.83 -3.86 -19.80
CA TYR A 57 7.77 -4.42 -18.96
C TYR A 57 8.09 -4.26 -17.47
N ALA A 58 9.35 -4.48 -17.07
CA ALA A 58 9.80 -4.29 -15.70
C ALA A 58 9.59 -2.84 -15.22
N GLU A 59 9.81 -1.86 -16.10
CA GLU A 59 9.58 -0.44 -15.80
C GLU A 59 8.10 -0.13 -15.52
N VAL A 60 7.17 -0.70 -16.31
CA VAL A 60 5.72 -0.57 -16.05
C VAL A 60 5.36 -1.08 -14.65
N LEU A 61 5.88 -2.24 -14.26
CA LEU A 61 5.66 -2.80 -12.93
C LEU A 61 6.30 -1.95 -11.82
N SER A 62 7.50 -1.43 -12.07
CA SER A 62 8.22 -0.53 -11.16
C SER A 62 7.41 0.73 -10.84
N ILE A 63 6.89 1.41 -11.87
CA ILE A 63 6.04 2.59 -11.71
C ILE A 63 4.73 2.22 -11.00
N GLY A 64 4.09 1.10 -11.36
CA GLY A 64 2.90 0.62 -10.66
C GLY A 64 3.14 0.39 -9.16
N ASN A 65 4.28 -0.18 -8.78
CA ASN A 65 4.65 -0.34 -7.37
C ASN A 65 4.91 1.00 -6.69
N ARG A 66 5.62 1.93 -7.35
CA ARG A 66 5.82 3.30 -6.85
C ARG A 66 4.48 4.00 -6.59
N ILE A 67 3.50 3.89 -7.49
CA ILE A 67 2.16 4.46 -7.32
C ILE A 67 1.49 3.88 -6.07
N ARG A 68 1.54 2.56 -5.87
CA ARG A 68 0.94 1.90 -4.70
C ARG A 68 1.60 2.36 -3.39
N SER A 69 2.92 2.37 -3.32
CA SER A 69 3.67 2.84 -2.14
C SER A 69 3.38 4.31 -1.82
N HIS A 70 3.31 5.14 -2.86
CA HIS A 70 2.96 6.56 -2.76
C HIS A 70 1.53 6.77 -2.24
N TYR A 71 0.59 5.93 -2.67
CA TYR A 71 -0.79 5.97 -2.21
C TYR A 71 -0.91 5.51 -0.74
N TYR A 72 -0.27 4.40 -0.35
CA TYR A 72 -0.33 3.87 1.02
C TYR A 72 0.35 4.77 2.04
N SER A 73 1.45 5.43 1.66
CA SER A 73 2.09 6.39 2.55
C SER A 73 1.16 7.56 2.91
N ARG A 74 0.20 7.93 2.05
CA ARG A 74 -0.66 9.13 2.19
C ARG A 74 -2.10 8.82 2.56
N THR A 75 -2.41 7.55 2.81
CA THR A 75 -3.74 7.08 3.20
C THR A 75 -3.63 6.18 4.41
N LEU A 76 -4.69 6.16 5.21
CA LEU A 76 -4.77 5.40 6.45
C LEU A 76 -5.54 4.09 6.24
N LYS A 77 -5.23 3.08 7.05
CA LYS A 77 -5.92 1.79 7.02
C LYS A 77 -7.42 1.98 7.25
N TYR A 78 -8.19 1.18 6.52
CA TYR A 78 -9.64 1.05 6.64
C TYR A 78 -9.94 -0.42 6.34
N ASP A 79 -10.39 -1.17 7.34
CA ASP A 79 -10.40 -2.64 7.29
C ASP A 79 -11.58 -3.22 6.49
N GLN A 80 -12.30 -2.38 5.74
CA GLN A 80 -13.51 -2.78 5.02
C GLN A 80 -13.39 -2.43 3.53
N LEU A 81 -14.09 -3.19 2.68
CA LEU A 81 -14.35 -2.86 1.27
C LEU A 81 -13.12 -2.68 0.38
N GLY A 82 -11.91 -3.03 0.83
CA GLY A 82 -10.66 -2.87 0.05
C GLY A 82 -10.32 -1.41 -0.26
N VAL A 83 -10.85 -0.46 0.53
CA VAL A 83 -10.58 0.98 0.40
C VAL A 83 -9.70 1.45 1.56
N ARG A 84 -9.25 2.71 1.51
CA ARG A 84 -8.43 3.36 2.54
C ARG A 84 -9.02 4.71 2.89
N LEU A 85 -8.78 5.14 4.13
CA LEU A 85 -9.23 6.44 4.60
C LEU A 85 -8.24 7.51 4.10
N LEU A 86 -8.77 8.54 3.46
CA LEU A 86 -8.03 9.65 2.86
C LEU A 86 -8.45 10.97 3.51
N PRO A 87 -7.59 11.57 4.35
CA PRO A 87 -7.80 12.91 4.87
C PRO A 87 -7.89 13.95 3.74
N THR A 88 -8.86 14.85 3.84
CA THR A 88 -9.11 15.94 2.88
C THR A 88 -7.88 16.83 2.67
N MET A 89 -7.11 17.10 3.74
CA MET A 89 -5.87 17.88 3.68
C MET A 89 -4.80 17.29 2.76
N VAL A 90 -4.83 15.98 2.52
CA VAL A 90 -3.83 15.25 1.71
C VAL A 90 -4.33 15.02 0.29
N TYR A 91 -5.64 15.16 0.03
CA TYR A 91 -6.26 14.81 -1.24
C TYR A 91 -5.62 15.51 -2.44
N MET A 92 -5.46 16.84 -2.38
CA MET A 92 -4.96 17.62 -3.53
C MET A 92 -3.53 17.22 -3.89
N GLU A 93 -2.65 17.12 -2.90
CA GLU A 93 -1.24 16.71 -3.07
C GLU A 93 -1.16 15.29 -3.67
N LEU A 94 -1.94 14.36 -3.12
CA LEU A 94 -2.00 12.98 -3.60
C LEU A 94 -2.53 12.90 -5.04
N ALA A 95 -3.63 13.60 -5.34
CA ALA A 95 -4.27 13.56 -6.65
C ALA A 95 -3.41 14.18 -7.75
N GLU A 96 -2.68 15.26 -7.45
CA GLU A 96 -1.72 15.86 -8.37
C GLU A 96 -0.56 14.91 -8.68
N ARG A 97 0.06 14.37 -7.63
CA ARG A 97 1.21 13.49 -7.83
C ARG A 97 0.83 12.15 -8.46
N LEU A 98 -0.35 11.60 -8.16
CA LEU A 98 -0.87 10.42 -8.85
C LEU A 98 -1.16 10.66 -10.33
N ARG A 99 -1.61 11.86 -10.72
CA ARG A 99 -1.76 12.23 -12.14
C ARG A 99 -0.43 12.19 -12.87
N ALA A 100 0.60 12.83 -12.30
CA ALA A 100 1.95 12.80 -12.89
C ALA A 100 2.51 11.38 -13.01
N MET A 101 2.36 10.56 -11.96
CA MET A 101 2.83 9.16 -11.99
C MET A 101 2.00 8.29 -12.96
N LYS A 102 0.72 8.61 -13.17
CA LYS A 102 -0.11 7.96 -14.19
C LYS A 102 0.40 8.29 -15.59
N ASP A 103 0.81 9.53 -15.85
CA ASP A 103 1.39 9.91 -17.15
C ASP A 103 2.73 9.18 -17.38
N GLU A 104 3.58 9.06 -16.35
CA GLU A 104 4.79 8.21 -16.38
C GLU A 104 4.43 6.74 -16.71
N PHE A 105 3.38 6.21 -16.08
CA PHE A 105 2.92 4.83 -16.29
C PHE A 105 2.42 4.62 -17.72
N ASP A 106 1.57 5.51 -18.24
CA ASP A 106 1.00 5.40 -19.59
C ASP A 106 2.09 5.51 -20.67
N LEU A 107 3.13 6.32 -20.43
CA LEU A 107 4.32 6.39 -21.28
C LEU A 107 5.08 5.06 -21.27
N ALA A 108 5.37 4.51 -20.09
CA ALA A 108 6.06 3.23 -19.97
C ALA A 108 5.28 2.08 -20.64
N VAL A 109 3.94 2.08 -20.51
CA VAL A 109 3.07 1.12 -21.21
C VAL A 109 3.20 1.29 -22.73
N SER A 110 3.24 2.51 -23.24
CA SER A 110 3.39 2.76 -24.68
C SER A 110 4.74 2.25 -25.22
N ILE A 111 5.81 2.44 -24.45
CA ILE A 111 7.15 1.88 -24.77
C ILE A 111 7.11 0.36 -24.74
N PHE A 112 6.51 -0.25 -23.70
CA PHE A 112 6.35 -1.69 -23.63
C PHE A 112 5.56 -2.28 -24.80
N LEU A 113 4.43 -1.66 -25.18
CA LEU A 113 3.62 -2.09 -26.31
C LEU A 113 4.38 -2.02 -27.64
N THR A 114 5.25 -1.02 -27.82
CA THR A 114 6.13 -0.90 -29.00
C THR A 114 7.13 -2.06 -29.05
N ASN A 115 7.71 -2.42 -27.91
CA ASN A 115 8.71 -3.50 -27.81
C ASN A 115 8.08 -4.90 -27.71
N TYR A 116 6.76 -5.01 -27.61
CA TYR A 116 6.08 -6.25 -27.25
C TYR A 116 6.32 -7.39 -28.25
N LEU A 117 6.29 -7.09 -29.55
CA LEU A 117 6.48 -8.11 -30.59
C LEU A 117 7.91 -8.66 -30.57
N ASP A 118 8.91 -7.79 -30.38
CA ASP A 118 10.31 -8.21 -30.28
C ASP A 118 10.56 -9.06 -29.03
N LEU A 119 9.99 -8.65 -27.89
CA LEU A 119 10.07 -9.42 -26.65
C LEU A 119 9.37 -10.78 -26.79
N LYS A 120 8.25 -10.84 -27.51
CA LYS A 120 7.54 -12.10 -27.80
C LYS A 120 8.39 -13.05 -28.64
N GLU A 121 9.08 -12.55 -29.67
CA GLU A 121 9.98 -13.39 -30.48
C GLU A 121 11.22 -13.86 -29.69
N GLN A 122 11.77 -13.03 -28.80
CA GLN A 122 12.84 -13.45 -27.89
C GLN A 122 12.36 -14.55 -26.93
N ALA A 123 11.18 -14.36 -26.34
CA ALA A 123 10.56 -15.36 -25.45
C ALA A 123 10.29 -16.68 -26.18
N ARG A 124 9.92 -16.63 -27.46
CA ARG A 124 9.76 -17.82 -28.31
C ARG A 124 11.05 -18.62 -28.42
N GLY A 125 12.20 -17.94 -28.59
CA GLY A 125 13.52 -18.58 -28.58
C GLY A 125 13.85 -19.26 -27.25
N GLU A 126 13.53 -18.62 -26.12
CA GLU A 126 13.76 -19.22 -24.78
C GLU A 126 12.85 -20.42 -24.51
N MET A 127 11.58 -20.37 -24.94
CA MET A 127 10.58 -21.39 -24.63
C MET A 127 10.71 -22.68 -25.44
N ASN A 128 11.34 -22.63 -26.61
CA ASN A 128 11.42 -23.77 -27.53
C ASN A 128 10.03 -24.43 -27.74
N THR A 129 9.91 -25.72 -27.43
CA THR A 129 8.68 -26.51 -27.61
C THR A 129 7.53 -26.11 -26.70
N LEU A 130 7.78 -25.29 -25.66
CA LEU A 130 6.76 -24.79 -24.74
C LEU A 130 6.03 -23.54 -25.26
N TYR A 131 6.50 -22.98 -26.37
CA TYR A 131 5.89 -21.82 -26.99
C TYR A 131 4.49 -22.15 -27.51
N ASN A 132 3.55 -21.25 -27.23
CA ASN A 132 2.20 -21.31 -27.76
C ASN A 132 1.70 -19.90 -28.06
N GLU A 133 1.42 -19.64 -29.34
CA GLU A 133 0.96 -18.37 -29.87
C GLU A 133 -0.32 -17.87 -29.15
N ALA A 134 -1.24 -18.79 -28.83
CA ALA A 134 -2.53 -18.45 -28.22
C ALA A 134 -2.42 -17.96 -26.76
N ASP A 135 -1.26 -18.09 -26.13
CA ASP A 135 -1.04 -17.57 -24.77
C ASP A 135 -0.73 -16.06 -24.77
N TYR A 136 -0.49 -15.48 -25.94
CA TYR A 136 -0.12 -14.07 -26.11
C TYR A 136 -1.33 -13.23 -26.56
N PRO A 137 -1.71 -12.18 -25.80
CA PRO A 137 -2.76 -11.26 -26.24
C PRO A 137 -2.34 -10.43 -27.45
N SER A 138 -3.30 -10.00 -28.25
CA SER A 138 -3.08 -8.97 -29.27
C SER A 138 -2.71 -7.62 -28.63
N LEU A 139 -2.08 -6.73 -29.40
CA LEU A 139 -1.73 -5.37 -28.92
C LEU A 139 -2.97 -4.59 -28.42
N ALA A 140 -4.12 -4.77 -29.08
CA ALA A 140 -5.37 -4.12 -28.69
C ALA A 140 -5.87 -4.64 -27.33
N GLU A 141 -5.88 -5.95 -27.13
CA GLU A 141 -6.25 -6.56 -25.85
C GLU A 141 -5.25 -6.20 -24.74
N LEU A 142 -3.96 -6.17 -25.08
CA LEU A 142 -2.89 -5.89 -24.14
C LEU A 142 -2.96 -4.45 -23.62
N LYS A 143 -3.24 -3.47 -24.50
CA LYS A 143 -3.46 -2.07 -24.11
C LYS A 143 -4.56 -1.93 -23.05
N GLY A 144 -5.66 -2.67 -23.20
CA GLY A 144 -6.77 -2.65 -22.24
C GLY A 144 -6.48 -3.32 -20.87
N LYS A 145 -5.34 -4.00 -20.72
CA LYS A 145 -4.94 -4.64 -19.45
C LYS A 145 -4.13 -3.73 -18.53
N PHE A 146 -3.73 -2.56 -19.01
CA PHE A 146 -2.98 -1.58 -18.23
C PHE A 146 -3.85 -0.39 -17.88
N GLY A 147 -3.74 0.10 -16.65
CA GLY A 147 -4.45 1.30 -16.24
C GLY A 147 -4.22 1.66 -14.79
N VAL A 148 -4.34 2.95 -14.49
CA VAL A 148 -4.30 3.49 -13.14
C VAL A 148 -5.53 4.34 -12.91
N LYS A 149 -6.26 4.08 -11.82
CA LYS A 149 -7.46 4.82 -11.45
C LYS A 149 -7.49 5.07 -9.94
N LEU A 150 -7.57 6.33 -9.54
CA LEU A 150 -7.97 6.72 -8.20
C LEU A 150 -9.50 6.83 -8.16
N SER A 151 -10.13 6.13 -7.23
CA SER A 151 -11.56 6.26 -6.94
C SER A 151 -11.73 6.87 -5.55
N VAL A 152 -12.64 7.82 -5.42
CA VAL A 152 -12.98 8.47 -4.15
C VAL A 152 -14.45 8.25 -3.88
N LEU A 153 -14.77 7.91 -2.64
CA LEU A 153 -16.11 7.62 -2.15
C LEU A 153 -16.36 8.48 -0.92
N PRO A 154 -17.61 8.89 -0.67
CA PRO A 154 -17.97 9.57 0.56
C PRO A 154 -17.69 8.65 1.76
N PHE A 155 -17.30 9.24 2.88
CA PHE A 155 -17.23 8.50 4.14
C PHE A 155 -18.66 8.21 4.64
N PRO A 156 -18.93 7.03 5.23
CA PRO A 156 -20.28 6.65 5.64
C PRO A 156 -20.91 7.63 6.64
N ASP A 157 -22.17 7.99 6.39
CA ASP A 157 -23.00 8.83 7.25
C ASP A 157 -24.39 8.19 7.41
N ALA A 158 -24.66 7.69 8.62
CA ALA A 158 -25.92 7.03 8.96
C ALA A 158 -27.14 7.94 8.75
N SER A 159 -26.99 9.27 8.90
CA SER A 159 -28.08 10.22 8.70
C SER A 159 -28.52 10.34 7.24
N GLN A 160 -27.61 10.02 6.30
CA GLN A 160 -27.86 10.04 4.86
C GLN A 160 -28.30 8.67 4.32
N PHE A 161 -28.47 7.67 5.19
CA PHE A 161 -28.93 6.34 4.80
C PHE A 161 -30.44 6.34 4.51
N GLY A 162 -30.78 6.57 3.23
CA GLY A 162 -32.14 6.75 2.72
C GLY A 162 -32.67 5.54 1.94
N VAL A 163 -32.74 4.37 2.57
CA VAL A 163 -33.31 3.14 1.98
C VAL A 163 -34.74 2.95 2.49
N ASP A 164 -35.64 2.47 1.63
CA ASP A 164 -37.03 2.15 1.99
C ASP A 164 -37.11 0.81 2.74
N LEU A 165 -37.02 0.88 4.07
CA LEU A 165 -37.07 -0.26 5.00
C LEU A 165 -37.90 0.10 6.24
N PRO A 166 -38.42 -0.90 6.97
CA PRO A 166 -39.06 -0.68 8.27
C PRO A 166 -38.17 0.10 9.25
N ASN A 167 -38.78 0.98 10.06
CA ASN A 167 -38.05 1.91 10.95
C ASN A 167 -37.18 1.22 12.01
N ASP A 168 -37.59 0.06 12.49
CA ASP A 168 -36.86 -0.78 13.44
C ASP A 168 -35.58 -1.35 12.81
N VAL A 169 -35.66 -1.81 11.56
CA VAL A 169 -34.51 -2.27 10.77
C VAL A 169 -33.58 -1.10 10.44
N LEU A 170 -34.13 0.05 10.02
CA LEU A 170 -33.35 1.26 9.73
C LEU A 170 -32.58 1.77 10.95
N THR A 171 -33.18 1.73 12.13
CA THR A 171 -32.51 2.18 13.37
C THR A 171 -31.33 1.30 13.71
N THR A 172 -31.49 -0.02 13.56
CA THR A 172 -30.41 -1.00 13.75
C THR A 172 -29.27 -0.75 12.77
N LEU A 173 -29.56 -0.66 11.47
CA LEU A 173 -28.56 -0.42 10.43
C LEU A 173 -27.81 0.90 10.62
N ARG A 174 -28.51 1.97 11.03
CA ARG A 174 -27.87 3.26 11.32
C ARG A 174 -26.88 3.16 12.47
N THR A 175 -27.26 2.44 13.52
CA THR A 175 -26.38 2.18 14.68
C THR A 175 -25.13 1.42 14.24
N GLU A 176 -25.29 0.36 13.44
CA GLU A 176 -24.16 -0.40 12.89
C GLU A 176 -23.23 0.46 12.03
N ILE A 177 -23.79 1.33 11.17
CA ILE A 177 -23.00 2.27 10.35
C ILE A 177 -22.16 3.19 11.23
N ASP A 178 -22.74 3.75 12.30
CA ASP A 178 -22.03 4.63 13.23
C ASP A 178 -20.93 3.88 14.00
N GLU A 179 -21.21 2.67 14.48
CA GLU A 179 -20.22 1.80 15.14
C GLU A 179 -19.05 1.47 14.19
N HIS A 180 -19.36 1.11 12.94
CA HIS A 180 -18.34 0.84 11.92
C HIS A 180 -17.53 2.07 11.56
N ALA A 181 -18.16 3.24 11.45
CA ALA A 181 -17.46 4.50 11.25
C ALA A 181 -16.47 4.75 12.40
N MET A 182 -16.90 4.58 13.66
CA MET A 182 -16.05 4.78 14.85
C MET A 182 -14.88 3.79 14.90
N ALA A 183 -15.14 2.51 14.65
CA ALA A 183 -14.10 1.49 14.59
C ALA A 183 -13.05 1.84 13.51
N SER A 184 -13.50 2.29 12.34
CA SER A 184 -12.62 2.68 11.23
C SER A 184 -11.73 3.87 11.56
N ILE A 185 -12.24 4.85 12.30
CA ILE A 185 -11.46 5.99 12.80
C ILE A 185 -10.40 5.53 13.79
N GLN A 186 -10.74 4.60 14.68
CA GLN A 186 -9.78 4.04 15.62
C GLN A 186 -8.67 3.27 14.89
N THR A 187 -9.02 2.44 13.89
CA THR A 187 -8.04 1.77 13.02
C THR A 187 -7.10 2.77 12.35
N ALA A 188 -7.65 3.85 11.78
CA ALA A 188 -6.85 4.88 11.11
C ALA A 188 -5.92 5.62 12.07
N ASN A 189 -6.38 5.94 13.28
CA ASN A 189 -5.54 6.53 14.33
C ASN A 189 -4.43 5.56 14.77
N ASN A 190 -4.73 4.27 14.93
CA ASN A 190 -3.75 3.26 15.30
C ASN A 190 -2.68 3.07 14.20
N ASP A 191 -3.07 3.09 12.92
CA ASP A 191 -2.14 3.07 11.78
C ASP A 191 -1.22 4.29 11.80
N LEU A 192 -1.77 5.48 12.04
CA LEU A 192 -1.01 6.72 12.13
C LEU A 192 0.05 6.68 13.24
N VAL A 193 -0.36 6.28 14.44
CA VAL A 193 0.52 6.18 15.61
C VAL A 193 1.54 5.05 15.42
N GLY A 194 1.11 3.90 14.88
CA GLY A 194 1.99 2.76 14.63
C GLY A 194 3.14 3.09 13.68
N ARG A 195 2.88 3.86 12.61
CA ARG A 195 3.92 4.32 11.66
C ARG A 195 4.99 5.16 12.34
N LEU A 196 4.58 6.13 13.16
CA LEU A 196 5.52 6.97 13.90
C LEU A 196 6.31 6.14 14.92
N TYR A 197 5.63 5.24 15.63
CA TYR A 197 6.26 4.37 16.63
C TYR A 197 7.35 3.52 16.00
N GLU A 198 7.04 2.85 14.88
CA GLU A 198 7.99 2.01 14.15
C GLU A 198 9.20 2.81 13.66
N ALA A 199 8.98 4.00 13.11
CA ALA A 199 10.05 4.85 12.63
C ALA A 199 10.96 5.34 13.76
N VAL A 200 10.37 5.79 14.88
CA VAL A 200 11.11 6.27 16.07
C VAL A 200 11.86 5.12 16.74
N SER A 201 11.23 3.95 16.91
CA SER A 201 11.85 2.75 17.50
C SER A 201 13.00 2.23 16.62
N THR A 202 12.82 2.24 15.30
CA THR A 202 13.90 1.92 14.34
C THR A 202 15.05 2.91 14.47
N MET A 203 14.76 4.21 14.61
CA MET A 203 15.77 5.24 14.81
C MET A 203 16.54 5.03 16.11
N ALA A 204 15.85 4.87 17.24
CA ALA A 204 16.48 4.58 18.54
C ALA A 204 17.42 3.37 18.44
N SER A 205 16.89 2.24 17.94
CA SER A 205 17.63 0.98 17.81
C SER A 205 18.88 1.12 16.94
N ARG A 206 18.78 1.79 15.78
CA ARG A 206 19.93 1.93 14.87
C ARG A 206 21.00 2.91 15.36
N LEU A 207 20.59 3.97 16.07
CA LEU A 207 21.53 4.93 16.63
C LEU A 207 22.32 4.34 17.81
N TYR A 208 21.74 3.41 18.57
CA TYR A 208 22.45 2.66 19.62
C TYR A 208 23.34 1.53 19.07
N ALA A 209 22.89 0.82 18.03
CA ALA A 209 23.51 -0.44 17.62
C ALA A 209 24.75 -0.31 16.71
N SER A 210 25.03 0.85 16.08
CA SER A 210 26.11 0.92 15.08
C SER A 210 26.89 2.23 14.99
N GLY A 211 28.17 2.10 14.67
CA GLY A 211 29.06 3.21 14.32
C GLY A 211 28.69 3.89 12.99
N ASN A 212 27.97 3.19 12.09
CA ASN A 212 27.62 3.66 10.75
C ASN A 212 26.10 3.80 10.61
N VAL A 213 25.58 4.96 11.03
CA VAL A 213 24.18 5.33 10.85
C VAL A 213 23.91 5.46 9.35
N ARG A 214 23.02 4.63 8.81
CA ARG A 214 22.53 4.85 7.44
C ARG A 214 21.71 6.13 7.40
N LEU A 215 21.98 6.95 6.39
CA LEU A 215 21.33 8.25 6.18
C LEU A 215 19.80 8.14 6.01
N ASP A 216 19.32 6.96 5.61
CA ASP A 216 17.91 6.67 5.32
C ASP A 216 16.98 6.82 6.53
N VAL A 217 17.42 6.47 7.73
CA VAL A 217 16.56 6.45 8.92
C VAL A 217 16.15 7.84 9.38
N ALA A 218 17.08 8.80 9.38
CA ALA A 218 16.77 10.18 9.75
C ALA A 218 15.85 10.86 8.72
N ASN A 219 16.01 10.53 7.44
CA ASN A 219 15.13 11.04 6.38
C ASN A 219 13.72 10.47 6.51
N HIS A 220 13.58 9.17 6.81
CA HIS A 220 12.28 8.55 6.99
C HIS A 220 11.47 9.17 8.15
N VAL A 221 12.11 9.40 9.30
CA VAL A 221 11.46 10.07 10.44
C VAL A 221 11.05 11.49 10.08
N ARG A 222 11.89 12.25 9.37
CA ARG A 222 11.55 13.61 8.91
C ARG A 222 10.34 13.61 7.97
N GLU A 223 10.34 12.74 6.96
CA GLU A 223 9.23 12.61 6.02
C GLU A 223 7.91 12.30 6.73
N LEU A 224 7.96 11.45 7.76
CA LEU A 224 6.79 11.17 8.60
C LEU A 224 6.40 12.37 9.46
N CYS A 225 7.33 13.08 10.09
CA CYS A 225 7.03 14.29 10.84
C CYS A 225 6.35 15.38 9.99
N ASP A 226 6.68 15.48 8.71
CA ASP A 226 6.03 16.42 7.78
C ASP A 226 4.63 15.95 7.34
N LEU A 227 4.44 14.63 7.20
CA LEU A 227 3.23 14.04 6.65
C LEU A 227 2.15 13.75 7.71
N LEU A 228 2.54 13.19 8.85
CA LEU A 228 1.62 12.74 9.90
C LEU A 228 0.72 13.84 10.46
N PRO A 229 1.16 15.12 10.60
CA PRO A 229 0.25 16.21 10.97
C PRO A 229 -0.89 16.39 9.96
N LYS A 230 -0.62 16.23 8.66
CA LYS A 230 -1.66 16.29 7.61
C LYS A 230 -2.59 15.08 7.63
N LEU A 231 -2.11 13.96 8.17
CA LEU A 231 -2.90 12.73 8.35
C LEU A 231 -3.65 12.69 9.69
N ASN A 232 -3.35 13.57 10.65
CA ASN A 232 -4.03 13.66 11.94
C ASN A 232 -5.40 14.38 11.82
N PHE A 233 -6.34 13.73 11.15
CA PHE A 233 -7.69 14.27 10.94
C PHE A 233 -8.54 14.32 12.23
N SER A 234 -8.14 13.57 13.27
CA SER A 234 -8.80 13.54 14.58
C SER A 234 -8.43 14.70 15.50
N ASN A 235 -7.44 15.52 15.13
CA ASN A 235 -6.96 16.66 15.93
C ASN A 235 -6.66 16.27 17.40
N ASP A 236 -6.18 15.06 17.64
CA ASP A 236 -5.82 14.62 18.99
C ASP A 236 -4.63 15.45 19.50
N ALA A 237 -4.85 16.20 20.59
CA ALA A 237 -3.84 17.09 21.17
C ALA A 237 -2.61 16.33 21.71
N LYS A 238 -2.78 15.10 22.20
CA LYS A 238 -1.65 14.28 22.67
C LYS A 238 -0.81 13.82 21.48
N LEU A 239 -1.45 13.38 20.41
CA LEU A 239 -0.73 13.00 19.19
C LEU A 239 -0.02 14.21 18.55
N ALA A 240 -0.67 15.37 18.53
CA ALA A 240 -0.05 16.61 18.05
C ALA A 240 1.18 17.00 18.89
N HIS A 241 1.13 16.82 20.21
CA HIS A 241 2.28 17.04 21.09
C HIS A 241 3.43 16.07 20.78
N ILE A 242 3.14 14.76 20.66
CA ILE A 242 4.16 13.75 20.29
C ILE A 242 4.80 14.07 18.93
N LEU A 243 4.00 14.47 17.95
CA LEU A 243 4.50 14.87 16.63
C LEU A 243 5.40 16.11 16.71
N THR A 244 5.07 17.06 17.58
CA THR A 244 5.89 18.26 17.83
C THR A 244 7.23 17.88 18.44
N GLU A 245 7.24 17.03 19.47
CA GLU A 245 8.47 16.53 20.11
C GLU A 245 9.34 15.77 19.11
N ALA A 246 8.75 14.88 18.30
CA ALA A 246 9.47 14.15 17.26
C ALA A 246 10.07 15.08 16.19
N THR A 247 9.33 16.10 15.78
CA THR A 247 9.81 17.09 14.79
C THR A 247 10.99 17.89 15.35
N GLN A 248 10.86 18.38 16.59
CA GLN A 248 11.86 19.23 17.22
C GLN A 248 13.15 18.48 17.56
N HIS A 249 13.06 17.23 18.02
CA HIS A 249 14.21 16.50 18.56
C HIS A 249 14.77 15.43 17.64
N LEU A 250 13.98 14.91 16.70
CA LEU A 250 14.42 13.84 15.79
C LEU A 250 14.60 14.37 14.36
N ALA A 251 13.57 15.03 13.81
CA ALA A 251 13.59 15.49 12.42
C ALA A 251 14.56 16.66 12.15
N ALA A 252 14.95 17.39 13.20
CA ALA A 252 15.89 18.51 13.14
C ALA A 252 17.31 18.14 12.69
N HIS A 253 17.70 16.86 12.82
CA HIS A 253 19.04 16.39 12.49
C HIS A 253 19.05 15.53 11.24
N ASN A 254 19.98 15.79 10.32
CA ASN A 254 20.14 14.97 9.12
C ASN A 254 21.10 13.80 9.40
N GLY A 255 21.12 12.82 8.49
CA GLY A 255 21.95 11.63 8.66
C GLY A 255 23.47 11.93 8.68
N ALA A 256 23.92 13.01 8.03
CA ALA A 256 25.33 13.41 8.05
C ALA A 256 25.71 13.94 9.43
N ASP A 257 24.89 14.81 10.03
CA ASP A 257 25.10 15.35 11.39
C ASP A 257 25.26 14.20 12.42
N LEU A 258 24.39 13.18 12.32
CA LEU A 258 24.39 12.01 13.21
C LEU A 258 25.60 11.08 12.99
N LYS A 259 26.18 11.11 11.79
CA LYS A 259 27.36 10.33 11.44
C LYS A 259 28.63 10.98 11.99
N GLU A 260 28.70 12.31 11.93
CA GLU A 260 29.87 13.10 12.35
C GLU A 260 30.01 13.21 13.88
N SER A 261 28.92 13.20 14.63
CA SER A 261 28.93 13.37 16.09
C SER A 261 28.36 12.18 16.84
N SER A 262 29.22 11.48 17.60
CA SER A 262 28.80 10.40 18.51
C SER A 262 27.96 10.92 19.69
N VAL A 263 28.24 12.14 20.15
CA VAL A 263 27.48 12.79 21.24
C VAL A 263 26.07 13.10 20.77
N LEU A 264 25.92 13.72 19.60
CA LEU A 264 24.60 14.03 19.02
C LEU A 264 23.80 12.75 18.78
N ARG A 265 24.45 11.70 18.28
CA ARG A 265 23.82 10.38 18.09
C ARG A 265 23.25 9.84 19.39
N SER A 266 24.02 9.90 20.48
CA SER A 266 23.55 9.43 21.80
C SER A 266 22.38 10.28 22.33
N GLN A 267 22.41 11.59 22.13
CA GLN A 267 21.33 12.49 22.55
C GLN A 267 20.04 12.20 21.78
N VAL A 268 20.12 12.09 20.46
CA VAL A 268 18.97 11.81 19.60
C VAL A 268 18.42 10.40 19.85
N ALA A 269 19.29 9.41 20.12
CA ALA A 269 18.85 8.07 20.50
C ALA A 269 18.07 8.07 21.82
N SER A 270 18.57 8.77 22.84
CA SER A 270 17.86 8.92 24.13
C SER A 270 16.50 9.58 23.94
N LYS A 271 16.43 10.65 23.14
CA LYS A 271 15.16 11.33 22.84
C LYS A 271 14.20 10.46 22.04
N ALA A 272 14.70 9.66 21.10
CA ALA A 272 13.88 8.71 20.37
C ALA A 272 13.26 7.67 21.32
N THR A 273 14.02 7.14 22.29
CA THR A 273 13.49 6.22 23.31
C THR A 273 12.46 6.87 24.24
N GLU A 274 12.67 8.13 24.63
CA GLU A 274 11.67 8.88 25.42
C GLU A 274 10.35 9.04 24.64
N ILE A 275 10.43 9.44 23.37
CA ILE A 275 9.25 9.60 22.50
C ILE A 275 8.58 8.25 22.24
N GLU A 276 9.34 7.18 21.99
CA GLU A 276 8.83 5.82 21.88
C GLU A 276 8.03 5.42 23.14
N GLY A 277 8.54 5.75 24.33
CA GLY A 277 7.85 5.51 25.59
C GLY A 277 6.52 6.28 25.71
N LEU A 278 6.51 7.57 25.35
CA LEU A 278 5.27 8.38 25.32
C LEU A 278 4.23 7.78 24.37
N MET A 279 4.69 7.29 23.21
CA MET A 279 3.84 6.64 22.21
C MET A 279 3.29 5.30 22.69
N ALA A 280 4.11 4.44 23.31
CA ALA A 280 3.65 3.17 23.86
C ALA A 280 2.55 3.40 24.92
N VAL A 281 2.70 4.43 25.77
CA VAL A 281 1.65 4.80 26.74
C VAL A 281 0.38 5.28 26.02
N PHE A 282 0.51 6.10 24.97
CA PHE A 282 -0.64 6.55 24.18
C PHE A 282 -1.41 5.38 23.53
N MET A 283 -0.69 4.35 23.08
CA MET A 283 -1.28 3.14 22.49
C MET A 283 -1.88 2.16 23.51
N GLY A 284 -1.74 2.42 24.82
CA GLY A 284 -2.18 1.50 25.88
C GLY A 284 -1.24 0.31 26.11
N GLY A 285 0.01 0.39 25.63
CA GLY A 285 1.03 -0.66 25.66
C GLY A 285 1.89 -0.66 24.39
N ALA A 286 3.04 -1.34 24.41
CA ALA A 286 3.85 -1.51 23.20
C ALA A 286 3.06 -2.30 22.14
N PRO A 287 3.00 -1.83 20.88
CA PRO A 287 2.28 -2.55 19.84
C PRO A 287 2.88 -3.94 19.65
N GLY A 288 2.01 -4.95 19.51
CA GLY A 288 2.41 -6.24 18.96
C GLY A 288 3.10 -6.01 17.61
N ALA A 289 4.20 -6.73 17.37
CA ALA A 289 5.13 -6.55 16.25
C ALA A 289 4.47 -6.14 14.93
N PRO A 290 5.12 -5.28 14.11
CA PRO A 290 4.58 -4.86 12.84
C PRO A 290 4.28 -6.08 11.96
N LEU A 291 3.00 -6.30 11.69
CA LEU A 291 2.56 -7.20 10.64
C LEU A 291 3.03 -6.58 9.34
N THR A 292 4.10 -7.13 8.79
CA THR A 292 4.59 -6.85 7.44
C THR A 292 3.39 -6.93 6.51
N ASP A 293 3.07 -5.85 5.81
CA ASP A 293 2.04 -5.82 4.77
C ASP A 293 2.44 -6.86 3.71
N GLN A 294 1.98 -8.10 3.90
CA GLN A 294 1.93 -9.08 2.83
C GLN A 294 0.89 -8.51 1.86
N ILE A 295 1.39 -7.93 0.78
CA ILE A 295 0.62 -7.60 -0.41
C ILE A 295 -0.24 -8.83 -0.71
N PRO A 296 -1.57 -8.81 -0.50
CA PRO A 296 -2.39 -9.93 -0.90
C PRO A 296 -2.33 -9.96 -2.42
N ASP A 297 -1.74 -11.01 -2.96
CA ASP A 297 -1.78 -11.30 -4.38
C ASP A 297 -3.25 -11.54 -4.75
N GLN A 298 -3.95 -10.48 -5.19
CA GLN A 298 -5.36 -10.53 -5.61
C GLN A 298 -5.54 -11.27 -6.96
N SER A 299 -4.64 -12.18 -7.32
CA SER A 299 -4.84 -13.12 -8.43
C SER A 299 -5.75 -14.31 -8.08
N ALA A 300 -6.18 -14.44 -6.82
CA ALA A 300 -6.98 -15.58 -6.35
C ALA A 300 -8.37 -15.22 -5.81
N THR A 301 -9.16 -14.40 -6.51
CA THR A 301 -10.62 -14.41 -6.30
C THR A 301 -11.36 -14.05 -7.58
N ARG A 302 -11.59 -15.04 -8.43
CA ARG A 302 -12.65 -14.97 -9.45
C ARG A 302 -13.67 -16.07 -9.17
N LEU A 303 -14.87 -15.59 -8.82
CA LEU A 303 -16.20 -16.19 -8.90
C LEU A 303 -16.27 -17.70 -9.18
N SER A 304 -16.76 -18.45 -8.20
CA SER A 304 -17.54 -19.66 -8.42
C SER A 304 -18.93 -19.45 -7.82
N PHE A 305 -19.82 -18.86 -8.62
CA PHE A 305 -21.27 -19.03 -8.47
C PHE A 305 -21.79 -19.68 -9.75
N LEU A 306 -22.71 -20.63 -9.56
CA LEU A 306 -23.42 -21.49 -10.53
C LEU A 306 -22.80 -22.87 -10.80
N ALA A 307 -23.29 -23.85 -10.06
CA ALA A 307 -23.95 -25.03 -10.65
C ALA A 307 -24.82 -25.71 -9.59
N ALA A 308 -26.13 -25.45 -9.65
CA ALA A 308 -27.17 -26.31 -9.10
C ALA A 308 -27.99 -26.83 -10.29
N ALA A 309 -27.88 -28.14 -10.54
CA ALA A 309 -28.72 -29.05 -11.34
C ALA A 309 -27.82 -30.15 -11.93
#